data_AF-A0A2V9U380-F1
#
_entry.id   AF-A0A2V9U380-F1
#
_cell.length_a   1.000
_cell.length_b   1.000
_cell.length_c   1.000
_cell.angle_alpha   90.00
_cell.angle_beta   90.00
_cell.angle_gamma   90.00
#
_symmetry.space_group_name_H-M   'P 1'
#
loop_
_entity.id
_entity.type
_entity.pdbx_description
1 polymer ?
#
loop_
_entity_poly.entity_id
_entity_poly.type
_entity_poly.pdbx_seq_one_letter_code
_entity_poly.pdbx_strand_id
1 'polypeptide(L)'
;MLYLPISRNWIVSRIAVRTYFICALTALSLFGVIIASRMALGSAGFGSFESSSTAALFVRCLVWPGILGTAMLCIAMWYFWFNFDDSGVLRRTVWFILLYLAIPIGPAFYYFFVYRRHSAVKACL
;
A
#
# COMPACT_ATOMS: atom_id res chain seq x y z
N MET A 1 -15.33 20.75 -8.48
CA MET A 1 -14.30 20.65 -7.42
C MET A 1 -14.79 19.64 -6.40
N LEU A 2 -14.15 18.47 -6.29
CA LEU A 2 -14.49 17.47 -5.27
C LEU A 2 -13.96 17.98 -3.93
N TYR A 3 -14.86 18.46 -3.05
CA TYR A 3 -14.52 18.91 -1.71
C TYR A 3 -14.31 17.68 -0.82
N LEU A 4 -13.10 17.10 -0.89
CA LEU A 4 -12.76 15.89 -0.17
C LEU A 4 -12.32 16.24 1.26
N PRO A 5 -12.75 15.48 2.29
CA PRO A 5 -12.56 15.83 3.70
C PRO A 5 -11.11 15.70 4.20
N ILE A 6 -10.17 15.22 3.36
CA ILE A 6 -8.77 15.11 3.72
C ILE A 6 -8.05 16.42 3.37
N SER A 7 -7.81 17.25 4.38
CA SER A 7 -7.04 18.48 4.21
C SER A 7 -5.56 18.17 3.93
N ARG A 8 -4.89 19.07 3.20
CA ARG A 8 -3.44 19.00 2.96
C ARG A 8 -2.66 18.87 4.27
N ASN A 9 -3.10 19.59 5.31
CA ASN A 9 -2.47 19.59 6.62
C ASN A 9 -2.57 18.22 7.31
N TRP A 10 -3.69 17.51 7.11
CA TRP A 10 -3.86 16.17 7.66
C TRP A 10 -2.95 15.17 6.95
N ILE A 11 -2.90 15.18 5.61
CA ILE A 11 -2.13 14.17 4.86
C ILE A 11 -0.62 14.29 5.08
N VAL A 12 -0.09 15.46 5.43
CA VAL A 12 1.34 15.63 5.78
C VAL A 12 1.62 15.53 7.28
N SER A 13 0.58 15.39 8.11
CA SER A 13 0.73 15.34 9.56
C SER A 13 1.56 14.14 10.03
N ARG A 14 2.26 14.29 11.15
CA ARG A 14 3.08 13.23 11.74
C ARG A 14 2.28 11.95 12.04
N ILE A 15 1.01 12.09 12.42
CA ILE A 15 0.10 10.96 12.68
C ILE A 15 -0.21 10.23 11.38
N ALA A 16 -0.62 10.95 10.33
CA ALA A 16 -0.92 10.35 9.03
C ALA A 16 0.31 9.64 8.44
N VAL A 17 1.49 10.26 8.51
CA VAL A 17 2.74 9.66 8.03
C VAL A 17 3.04 8.32 8.72
N ARG A 18 2.83 8.22 10.04
CA ARG A 18 3.01 6.98 10.81
C ARG A 18 1.95 5.94 10.45
N THR A 19 0.69 6.34 10.31
CA THR A 19 -0.38 5.42 9.90
C THR A 19 -0.09 4.86 8.51
N TYR A 20 0.28 5.70 7.55
CA TYR A 20 0.64 5.26 6.21
C TYR A 20 1.91 4.41 6.18
N PHE A 21 2.86 4.64 7.10
CA PHE A 21 4.02 3.76 7.25
C PHE A 21 3.60 2.34 7.67
N ILE A 22 2.71 2.23 8.66
CA ILE A 22 2.15 0.94 9.10
C ILE A 22 1.37 0.30 7.95
N CYS A 23 0.55 1.06 7.22
CA CYS A 23 -0.17 0.59 6.05
C CYS A 23 0.76 0.12 4.92
N ALA A 24 1.89 0.79 4.71
CA ALA A 24 2.91 0.37 3.73
C ALA A 24 3.59 -0.94 4.15
N LEU A 25 3.88 -1.11 5.44
CA LEU A 25 4.41 -2.37 5.97
C LEU A 25 3.41 -3.52 5.84
N THR A 26 2.14 -3.29 6.14
CA THR A 26 1.11 -4.33 6.00
C THR A 26 0.82 -4.66 4.54
N ALA A 27 0.92 -3.70 3.61
CA ALA A 27 0.85 -3.96 2.17
C ALA A 27 2.03 -4.81 1.65
N LEU A 28 3.25 -4.53 2.12
CA LEU A 28 4.43 -5.36 1.81
C LEU A 28 4.30 -6.75 2.42
N SER A 29 3.81 -6.85 3.66
CA SER A 29 3.53 -8.11 4.33
C SER A 29 2.49 -8.93 3.57
N LEU A 30 1.39 -8.32 3.11
CA LEU A 30 0.37 -8.97 2.28
C LEU A 30 1.02 -9.61 1.04
N PHE A 31 1.86 -8.86 0.33
CA PHE A 31 2.54 -9.37 -0.85
C PHE A 31 3.47 -10.55 -0.51
N GLY A 32 4.21 -10.45 0.59
CA GLY A 32 5.03 -11.54 1.12
C GLY A 32 4.21 -12.79 1.45
N VAL A 33 3.05 -12.64 2.10
CA VAL A 33 2.14 -13.74 2.46
C VAL A 33 1.57 -14.40 1.21
N ILE A 34 1.22 -13.64 0.17
CA ILE A 34 0.75 -14.18 -1.11
C ILE A 34 1.86 -14.98 -1.79
N ILE A 35 3.09 -14.45 -1.88
CA ILE A 35 4.21 -15.21 -2.48
C ILE A 35 4.53 -16.45 -1.66
N ALA A 36 4.65 -16.33 -0.34
CA ALA A 36 4.99 -17.44 0.54
C ALA A 36 3.94 -18.55 0.48
N SER A 37 2.65 -18.20 0.48
CA SER A 37 1.56 -19.16 0.34
C SER A 37 1.57 -19.87 -1.02
N ARG A 38 1.88 -19.17 -2.11
CA ARG A 38 2.03 -19.77 -3.45
C ARG A 38 3.23 -20.70 -3.55
N MET A 39 4.38 -20.30 -3.00
CA MET A 39 5.58 -21.14 -2.95
C MET A 39 5.36 -22.38 -2.10
N ALA A 40 4.70 -22.25 -0.94
CA ALA A 40 4.38 -23.37 -0.06
C ALA A 40 3.41 -24.37 -0.70
N LEU A 41 2.40 -23.89 -1.43
CA LEU A 41 1.51 -24.77 -2.20
C LEU A 41 2.27 -25.48 -3.34
N GLY A 42 3.11 -24.74 -4.05
CA GLY A 42 3.93 -25.27 -5.14
C GLY A 42 4.91 -26.35 -4.70
N SER A 43 5.57 -26.19 -3.54
CA SER A 43 6.49 -27.19 -3.00
C SER A 43 5.79 -28.42 -2.43
N ALA A 44 4.59 -28.24 -1.87
CA ALA A 44 3.81 -29.33 -1.30
C ALA A 44 2.99 -30.11 -2.34
N GLY A 45 2.92 -29.64 -3.59
CA GLY A 45 2.17 -30.29 -4.67
C GLY A 45 0.65 -30.20 -4.52
N PHE A 46 0.15 -29.37 -3.58
CA PHE A 46 -1.28 -29.17 -3.34
C PHE A 46 -1.79 -27.94 -4.08
N GLY A 47 -3.00 -28.05 -4.66
CA GLY A 47 -3.66 -26.92 -5.35
C GLY A 47 -4.32 -25.92 -4.40
N SER A 48 -4.62 -26.30 -3.15
CA SER A 48 -5.30 -25.44 -2.17
C SER A 48 -4.95 -25.81 -0.72
N PHE A 49 -5.11 -24.83 0.19
CA PHE A 49 -4.98 -25.05 1.64
C PHE A 49 -6.24 -25.67 2.27
N GLU A 50 -7.24 -26.07 1.49
CA GLU A 50 -8.48 -26.67 2.04
C GLU A 50 -8.23 -28.02 2.72
N SER A 51 -7.11 -28.68 2.40
CA SER A 51 -6.69 -29.92 3.07
C SER A 51 -6.30 -29.71 4.53
N SER A 52 -6.01 -28.47 4.97
CA SER A 52 -5.62 -28.16 6.35
C SER A 52 -6.30 -26.89 6.86
N SER A 53 -7.32 -27.07 7.71
CA SER A 53 -8.09 -26.00 8.33
C SER A 53 -7.22 -25.01 9.13
N THR A 54 -6.16 -25.50 9.77
CA THR A 54 -5.23 -24.69 10.55
C THR A 54 -4.40 -23.75 9.66
N ALA A 55 -3.84 -24.27 8.56
CA ALA A 55 -3.06 -23.46 7.62
C ALA A 55 -3.91 -22.39 6.94
N ALA A 56 -5.15 -22.73 6.55
CA ALA A 56 -6.09 -21.80 5.95
C ALA A 56 -6.46 -20.64 6.91
N LEU A 57 -6.64 -20.92 8.21
CA LEU A 57 -6.91 -19.90 9.22
C LEU A 57 -5.74 -18.93 9.39
N PHE A 58 -4.50 -19.44 9.48
CA PHE A 58 -3.31 -18.59 9.59
C PHE A 58 -3.19 -17.65 8.38
N VAL A 59 -3.31 -18.17 7.15
CA VAL A 59 -3.24 -17.35 5.94
C VAL A 59 -4.33 -16.28 5.95
N ARG A 60 -5.58 -16.62 6.32
CA ARG A 60 -6.67 -15.64 6.42
C ARG A 60 -6.39 -14.55 7.44
N CYS A 61 -5.91 -14.90 8.63
CA CYS A 61 -5.58 -13.94 9.67
C CYS A 61 -4.47 -12.96 9.25
N LEU A 62 -3.49 -13.40 8.46
CA LEU A 62 -2.44 -12.53 7.94
C LEU A 62 -2.91 -11.68 6.74
N VAL A 63 -3.79 -12.21 5.89
CA VAL A 63 -4.26 -11.53 4.68
C VAL A 63 -5.19 -10.37 5.00
N TRP A 64 -6.14 -10.54 5.92
CA TRP A 64 -7.14 -9.52 6.28
C TRP A 64 -6.55 -8.13 6.64
N PRO A 65 -5.63 -8.01 7.62
CA PRO A 65 -5.03 -6.72 7.97
C PRO A 65 -4.18 -6.16 6.82
N GLY A 66 -3.57 -7.03 6.01
CA GLY A 66 -2.85 -6.63 4.80
C GLY A 66 -3.76 -5.96 3.76
N ILE A 67 -4.96 -6.51 3.53
CA ILE A 67 -5.94 -5.94 2.59
C ILE A 67 -6.37 -4.55 3.07
N LEU A 68 -6.72 -4.43 4.35
CA LEU A 68 -7.14 -3.15 4.94
C LEU A 68 -6.04 -2.08 4.85
N GLY A 69 -4.81 -2.44 5.22
CA GLY A 69 -3.68 -1.54 5.13
C GLY A 69 -3.39 -1.10 3.70
N THR A 70 -3.43 -2.04 2.76
CA THR A 70 -3.24 -1.75 1.33
C THR A 70 -4.34 -0.83 0.80
N ALA A 71 -5.61 -1.09 1.13
CA ALA A 71 -6.73 -0.27 0.68
C ALA A 71 -6.62 1.17 1.19
N MET A 72 -6.34 1.35 2.49
CA MET A 72 -6.12 2.67 3.08
C MET A 72 -4.94 3.40 2.42
N LEU A 73 -3.81 2.70 2.23
CA LEU A 73 -2.64 3.28 1.59
C LEU A 73 -2.92 3.68 0.14
N CYS A 74 -3.64 2.83 -0.59
CA CYS A 74 -4.01 3.08 -1.98
C CYS A 74 -4.82 4.38 -2.09
N ILE A 75 -5.89 4.51 -1.31
CA ILE A 75 -6.73 5.71 -1.29
C ILE A 75 -5.90 6.96 -0.94
N ALA A 76 -5.06 6.87 0.10
CA ALA A 76 -4.22 7.99 0.52
C ALA A 76 -3.20 8.41 -0.55
N MET A 77 -2.52 7.46 -1.18
CA MET A 77 -1.51 7.74 -2.20
C MET A 77 -2.13 8.26 -3.50
N TRP A 78 -3.28 7.72 -3.90
CA TRP A 78 -4.07 8.25 -5.01
C TRP A 78 -4.52 9.68 -4.76
N TYR A 79 -5.01 9.97 -3.55
CA TYR A 79 -5.42 11.32 -3.16
C TYR A 79 -4.25 12.31 -3.19
N PHE A 80 -3.10 11.89 -2.66
CA PHE A 80 -1.88 12.69 -2.68
C PHE A 80 -1.41 12.96 -4.12
N TRP A 81 -1.39 11.92 -4.96
CA TRP A 81 -0.99 12.04 -6.37
C TRP A 81 -1.90 12.97 -7.18
N PHE A 82 -3.21 12.97 -6.93
CA PHE A 82 -4.14 13.86 -7.63
C PHE A 82 -4.01 15.34 -7.21
N ASN A 83 -3.83 15.61 -5.91
CA ASN A 83 -3.96 16.98 -5.39
C ASN A 83 -2.64 17.68 -5.05
N PHE A 84 -1.60 16.95 -4.64
CA PHE A 84 -0.43 17.54 -3.98
C PHE A 84 0.91 17.11 -4.57
N ASP A 85 0.91 16.28 -5.61
CA ASP A 85 2.15 15.86 -6.24
C ASP A 85 2.69 16.97 -7.16
N ASP A 86 3.78 17.61 -6.70
CA ASP A 86 4.54 18.63 -7.43
C ASP A 86 5.51 18.00 -8.46
N SER A 87 5.44 16.69 -8.70
CA SER A 87 6.31 16.03 -9.67
C SER A 87 6.01 16.47 -11.12
N GLY A 88 7.07 16.65 -11.93
CA GLY A 88 6.92 17.00 -13.34
C GLY A 88 6.04 15.98 -14.09
N VAL A 89 5.29 16.45 -15.09
CA VAL A 89 4.22 15.70 -15.79
C VAL A 89 4.65 14.27 -16.15
N LEU A 90 5.87 14.11 -16.68
CA LEU A 90 6.40 12.81 -17.12
C LEU A 90 6.57 11.83 -15.95
N ARG A 91 7.08 12.30 -14.82
CA ARG A 91 7.23 11.49 -13.59
C ARG A 91 5.87 11.17 -12.98
N ARG A 92 4.95 12.13 -13.01
CA ARG A 92 3.57 11.97 -12.54
C ARG A 92 2.83 10.88 -13.33
N THR A 93 2.99 10.83 -14.65
CA THR A 93 2.39 9.79 -15.51
C THR A 93 3.00 8.41 -15.29
N VAL A 94 4.31 8.31 -15.07
CA VAL A 94 4.95 7.01 -14.73
C VAL A 94 4.38 6.46 -13.43
N TRP A 95 4.19 7.32 -12.42
CA TRP A 95 3.57 6.90 -11.16
C TRP A 95 2.10 6.57 -11.29
N PHE A 96 1.36 7.20 -12.20
CA PHE A 96 -0.01 6.80 -12.53
C PHE A 96 -0.08 5.35 -13.01
N ILE A 97 0.80 4.98 -13.94
CA ILE A 97 0.88 3.61 -14.45
C ILE A 97 1.21 2.65 -13.31
N LEU A 98 2.18 2.97 -12.46
CA LEU A 98 2.53 2.13 -11.32
C LEU A 98 1.40 2.02 -10.28
N LEU A 99 0.70 3.12 -9.99
CA LEU A 99 -0.42 3.14 -9.04
C LEU A 99 -1.64 2.38 -9.56
N TYR A 100 -1.87 2.38 -10.87
CA TYR A 100 -3.02 1.72 -11.51
C TYR A 100 -2.76 0.24 -11.81
N LEU A 101 -1.58 -0.08 -12.33
CA LEU A 101 -1.27 -1.41 -12.86
C LEU A 101 -0.70 -2.34 -11.78
N ALA A 102 -0.12 -1.78 -10.71
CA ALA A 102 0.45 -2.55 -9.60
C ALA A 102 -0.32 -2.36 -8.29
N ILE A 103 -1.66 -2.36 -8.30
CA ILE A 103 -2.48 -2.40 -7.07
C ILE A 103 -2.30 -3.79 -6.44
N PRO A 104 -1.32 -4.01 -5.55
CA PRO A 104 -1.23 -3.44 -4.19
C PRO A 104 0.14 -2.83 -3.81
N ILE A 105 1.13 -2.98 -4.67
CA ILE A 105 2.55 -2.68 -4.43
C ILE A 105 2.91 -1.26 -4.88
N GLY A 106 2.28 -0.78 -5.95
CA GLY A 106 2.43 0.56 -6.50
C GLY A 106 2.26 1.65 -5.44
N PRO A 107 1.17 1.63 -4.64
CA PRO A 107 1.00 2.57 -3.53
C PRO A 107 2.09 2.50 -2.47
N ALA A 108 2.60 1.31 -2.15
CA ALA A 108 3.69 1.14 -1.19
C ALA A 108 5.01 1.74 -1.73
N PHE A 109 5.34 1.50 -3.00
CA PHE A 109 6.50 2.13 -3.62
C PHE A 109 6.33 3.65 -3.74
N TYR A 110 5.16 4.11 -4.13
CA TYR A 110 4.85 5.53 -4.20
C TYR A 110 5.01 6.21 -2.83
N TYR A 111 4.57 5.53 -1.76
CA TYR A 111 4.78 5.99 -0.39
C TYR A 111 6.27 6.24 -0.07
N PHE A 112 7.13 5.24 -0.34
CA PHE A 112 8.56 5.34 -0.01
C PHE A 112 9.34 6.31 -0.92
N PHE A 113 9.04 6.34 -2.21
CA PHE A 113 9.83 7.08 -3.20
C PHE A 113 9.35 8.51 -3.42
N VAL A 114 8.05 8.77 -3.34
CA VAL A 114 7.47 10.09 -3.63
C VAL A 114 7.00 10.74 -2.35
N TYR A 115 6.03 10.14 -1.67
CA TYR A 115 5.36 10.75 -0.52
C TYR A 115 6.34 11.04 0.64
N ARG A 116 7.17 10.06 1.04
CA ARG A 116 8.17 10.24 2.11
C ARG A 116 9.26 11.25 1.75
N ARG A 117 9.52 11.45 0.45
CA ARG A 117 10.55 12.39 -0.02
C ARG A 117 10.02 13.81 -0.21
N HIS A 118 8.71 13.99 -0.17
CA HIS A 118 8.07 15.28 -0.33
C HIS A 118 8.48 16.25 0.79
N SER A 119 8.83 17.48 0.45
CA SER A 119 9.39 18.47 1.39
C SER A 119 8.51 18.72 2.60
N ALA A 120 7.19 18.79 2.40
CA ALA A 120 6.22 18.97 3.48
C ALA A 120 6.15 17.78 4.45
N VAL A 121 6.43 16.55 3.97
CA VAL A 121 6.44 15.34 4.79
C VAL A 121 7.76 15.20 5.54
N LYS A 122 8.88 15.51 4.86
CA LYS A 122 10.21 15.55 5.49
C LYS A 122 10.30 16.53 6.65
N ALA A 123 9.62 17.67 6.57
CA ALA A 123 9.59 18.65 7.65
C ALA A 123 8.84 18.16 8.91
N CYS A 124 8.00 17.12 8.80
CA CYS A 124 7.22 16.57 9.90
C CYS A 124 7.80 15.28 10.51
N LEU A 125 8.73 14.62 9.81
CA LEU A 125 9.46 13.44 10.29
C LEU A 125 10.50 13.83 11.35
#